data_AF-A0A2Z6RRU2-F1
#
_entry.id   AF-A0A2Z6RRU2-F1
#
_cell.length_a   1.000
_cell.length_b   1.000
_cell.length_c   1.000
_cell.angle_alpha   90.00
_cell.angle_beta   90.00
_cell.angle_gamma   90.00
#
_symmetry.space_group_name_H-M   'P 1'
#
loop_
_entity.id
_entity.type
_entity.pdbx_description
1 polymer ?
#
loop_
_entity_poly.entity_id
_entity_poly.type
_entity_poly.pdbx_seq_one_letter_code
_entity_poly.pdbx_strand_id
1 'polypeptide(L)'
;MRVSIVLSRPLSHQHRNAKIYEKIGGCLNDVKPESIKPNDKVCLYSLRIDETLFGSIKKDDWNKQIGNTNNIVIVERSNTRTTKTMCFNEELRDAIDDLCDILSKWNDRLLSKYNEDPKVPCFNNIKDLLESTDNTVWEKIEKTAKKLGGLTDKEISAMGLFKLARNRGVHKGATLPRKIALERLDIASTTMSPICKQGLKKCIEVINYK
;
A
#
# COMPACT_ATOMS: atom_id res chain seq x y z
N MET A 1 8.63 11.29 0.42
CA MET A 1 7.30 10.98 -0.16
C MET A 1 7.55 10.31 -1.50
N ARG A 2 7.29 9.00 -1.62
CA ARG A 2 7.27 8.31 -2.93
C ARG A 2 5.97 8.71 -3.61
N VAL A 3 6.06 9.52 -4.66
CA VAL A 3 4.96 9.78 -5.58
C VAL A 3 4.92 8.61 -6.56
N SER A 4 3.90 7.78 -6.39
CA SER A 4 3.46 6.77 -7.34
C SER A 4 2.08 7.24 -7.81
N ILE A 5 1.74 7.36 -9.10
CA ILE A 5 2.09 6.50 -10.24
C ILE A 5 2.93 7.23 -11.30
N VAL A 6 3.86 6.46 -11.86
CA VAL A 6 4.35 6.50 -13.23
C VAL A 6 3.20 6.74 -14.23
N LEU A 7 3.06 7.98 -14.70
CA LEU A 7 2.57 8.31 -16.03
C LEU A 7 3.22 9.63 -16.45
N SER A 8 3.99 9.63 -17.52
CA SER A 8 3.92 10.78 -18.42
C SER A 8 2.66 10.60 -19.28
N ARG A 9 1.58 11.31 -18.88
CA ARG A 9 0.31 11.59 -19.61
C ARG A 9 -0.61 10.35 -19.81
N PRO A 10 -1.96 10.50 -19.94
CA PRO A 10 -2.71 11.55 -20.66
C PRO A 10 -3.99 12.08 -19.93
N LEU A 11 -4.86 13.03 -20.36
CA LEU A 11 -5.29 13.60 -21.64
C LEU A 11 -6.13 14.90 -21.40
N SER A 12 -6.51 15.58 -22.50
CA SER A 12 -7.65 16.51 -22.72
C SER A 12 -7.73 17.83 -21.91
N HIS A 13 -7.42 18.96 -22.55
CA HIS A 13 -8.32 19.87 -23.32
C HIS A 13 -8.89 21.06 -22.53
N GLN A 14 -8.00 21.82 -21.87
CA GLN A 14 -7.96 23.28 -21.95
C GLN A 14 -6.60 23.75 -21.43
N HIS A 15 -5.64 23.83 -22.34
CA HIS A 15 -4.56 24.84 -22.42
C HIS A 15 -3.71 24.41 -23.62
N ARG A 16 -3.68 25.22 -24.68
CA ARG A 16 -2.90 24.97 -25.91
C ARG A 16 -1.38 25.10 -25.70
N ASN A 17 -0.90 25.03 -24.45
CA ASN A 17 0.48 25.25 -24.05
C ASN A 17 1.02 24.02 -23.29
N ALA A 18 2.33 23.80 -23.33
CA ALA A 18 2.97 22.72 -22.56
C ALA A 18 2.74 22.90 -21.05
N LYS A 19 2.54 21.80 -20.30
CA LYS A 19 2.58 21.83 -18.83
C LYS A 19 3.99 22.19 -18.37
N ILE A 20 4.09 23.17 -17.48
CA ILE A 20 5.36 23.64 -16.92
C ILE A 20 5.43 23.21 -15.47
N TYR A 21 6.52 22.54 -15.12
CA TYR A 21 6.80 22.09 -13.77
C TYR A 21 8.08 22.75 -13.26
N GLU A 22 8.03 23.30 -12.06
CA GLU A 22 9.22 23.66 -11.29
C GLU A 22 9.69 22.43 -10.51
N LYS A 23 11.01 22.18 -10.53
CA LYS A 23 11.62 21.10 -9.76
C LYS A 23 12.30 21.66 -8.52
N ILE A 24 11.76 21.31 -7.34
CA ILE A 24 12.40 21.61 -6.05
C ILE A 24 12.78 20.28 -5.38
N GLY A 25 14.08 20.01 -5.31
CA GLY A 25 14.60 18.72 -4.84
C GLY A 25 14.09 17.56 -5.68
N GLY A 26 13.36 16.63 -5.06
CA GLY A 26 12.75 15.46 -5.70
C GLY A 26 11.30 15.65 -6.16
N CYS A 27 10.71 16.82 -5.97
CA CYS A 27 9.30 17.09 -6.26
C CYS A 27 9.14 17.94 -7.53
N LEU A 28 8.02 17.76 -8.24
CA LEU A 28 7.61 18.57 -9.37
C LEU A 28 6.33 19.32 -9.01
N ASN A 29 6.37 20.65 -9.11
CA ASN A 29 5.26 21.54 -8.77
C ASN A 29 4.75 22.24 -10.04
N ASP A 30 3.43 22.31 -10.25
CA ASP A 30 2.87 23.07 -11.36
C ASP A 30 3.13 24.57 -11.18
N VAL A 31 3.57 25.24 -12.25
CA VAL A 31 3.81 26.68 -12.25
C VAL A 31 3.25 27.36 -13.50
N LYS A 32 2.99 28.67 -13.38
CA LYS A 32 2.45 29.48 -14.48
C LYS A 32 3.61 29.97 -15.37
N PRO A 33 3.44 30.08 -16.69
CA PRO A 33 4.49 30.59 -17.58
C PRO A 33 5.03 31.97 -17.18
N GLU A 34 4.17 32.85 -16.66
CA GLU A 34 4.52 34.22 -16.28
C GLU A 34 5.43 34.30 -15.05
N SER A 35 5.55 33.20 -14.28
CA SER A 35 6.44 33.15 -13.12
C SER A 35 7.88 32.77 -13.48
N ILE A 36 8.15 32.37 -14.72
CA ILE A 36 9.49 31.99 -15.19
C ILE A 36 10.30 33.25 -15.47
N LYS A 37 11.43 33.39 -14.80
CA LYS A 37 12.32 34.54 -14.91
C LYS A 37 13.35 34.34 -16.02
N PRO A 38 13.92 35.42 -16.58
CA PRO A 38 14.92 35.32 -17.66
C PRO A 38 16.15 34.47 -17.33
N ASN A 39 16.51 34.38 -16.05
CA ASN A 39 17.67 33.62 -15.60
C ASN A 39 17.34 32.20 -15.12
N ASP A 40 16.07 31.78 -15.21
CA ASP A 40 15.65 30.43 -14.81
C ASP A 40 16.07 29.41 -15.87
N LYS A 41 16.51 28.25 -15.39
CA LYS A 41 16.90 27.14 -16.26
C LYS A 41 15.66 26.32 -16.65
N VAL A 42 15.27 26.35 -17.93
CA VAL A 42 14.07 25.68 -18.47
C VAL A 42 14.42 24.44 -19.30
N CYS A 43 13.57 23.40 -19.26
CA CYS A 43 13.69 22.18 -20.07
C CYS A 43 12.29 21.75 -20.58
N LEU A 44 12.14 21.41 -21.88
CA LEU A 44 10.86 21.23 -22.59
C LEU A 44 10.63 19.78 -23.08
N TYR A 45 9.39 19.27 -23.00
CA TYR A 45 8.98 17.93 -23.48
C TYR A 45 7.60 17.96 -24.21
N SER A 46 7.48 17.33 -25.40
CA SER A 46 6.27 17.35 -26.27
C SER A 46 5.75 15.93 -26.61
N LEU A 47 4.42 15.69 -26.67
CA LEU A 47 3.79 14.37 -26.89
C LEU A 47 2.55 14.43 -27.83
N ARG A 48 2.41 13.48 -28.78
CA ARG A 48 1.22 13.24 -29.64
C ARG A 48 0.57 11.89 -29.27
N ILE A 49 -0.76 11.81 -29.21
CA ILE A 49 -1.52 10.61 -28.80
C ILE A 49 -2.50 10.24 -29.92
N ASP A 50 -2.35 9.06 -30.51
CA ASP A 50 -3.24 8.47 -31.50
C ASP A 50 -3.72 7.11 -30.96
N GLU A 51 -5.01 6.98 -30.62
CA GLU A 51 -5.59 5.75 -30.07
C GLU A 51 -6.24 4.92 -31.18
N THR A 52 -5.86 3.64 -31.29
CA THR A 52 -6.41 2.72 -32.29
C THR A 52 -6.30 1.30 -31.76
N LEU A 53 -7.29 0.45 -32.07
CA LEU A 53 -7.18 -0.98 -31.76
C LEU A 53 -5.93 -1.54 -32.41
N PHE A 54 -5.10 -2.26 -31.66
CA PHE A 54 -3.83 -2.80 -32.19
C PHE A 54 -4.05 -3.64 -33.46
N GLY A 55 -5.14 -4.41 -33.51
CA GLY A 55 -5.49 -5.21 -34.70
C GLY A 55 -5.81 -4.40 -35.97
N SER A 56 -6.06 -3.09 -35.83
CA SER A 56 -6.30 -2.17 -36.93
C SER A 56 -5.05 -1.39 -37.36
N ILE A 57 -3.94 -1.53 -36.63
CA ILE A 57 -2.66 -0.87 -36.97
C ILE A 57 -1.92 -1.77 -37.95
N LYS A 58 -1.66 -1.25 -39.16
CA LYS A 58 -0.81 -1.96 -40.13
C LYS A 58 0.58 -2.16 -39.55
N LYS A 59 1.19 -3.31 -39.81
CA LYS A 59 2.50 -3.68 -39.25
C LYS A 59 3.59 -2.63 -39.54
N ASP A 60 3.58 -2.06 -40.74
CA ASP A 60 4.57 -1.05 -41.14
C ASP A 60 4.36 0.30 -40.44
N ASP A 61 3.10 0.69 -40.23
CA ASP A 61 2.74 1.89 -39.46
C ASP A 61 3.09 1.71 -37.98
N TRP A 62 2.83 0.51 -37.41
CA TRP A 62 3.24 0.18 -36.05
C TRP A 62 4.75 0.29 -35.85
N ASN A 63 5.53 -0.33 -36.75
CA ASN A 63 6.99 -0.29 -36.70
C ASN A 63 7.53 1.15 -36.75
N LYS A 64 6.88 2.03 -37.53
CA LYS A 64 7.21 3.46 -37.58
C LYS A 64 6.85 4.20 -36.28
N GLN A 65 5.72 3.87 -35.65
CA GLN A 65 5.27 4.52 -34.41
C GLN A 65 6.11 4.13 -33.20
N ILE A 66 6.52 2.85 -33.07
CA ILE A 66 7.43 2.41 -32.01
C ILE A 66 8.87 2.85 -32.25
N GLY A 67 9.26 3.07 -33.51
CA GLY A 67 10.58 3.58 -33.89
C GLY A 67 10.75 5.08 -33.60
N ASN A 68 9.69 5.81 -33.24
CA ASN A 68 9.75 7.24 -32.92
C ASN A 68 9.86 7.45 -31.41
N THR A 69 11.03 7.88 -30.95
CA THR A 69 11.36 8.09 -29.54
C THR A 69 10.62 9.25 -28.87
N ASN A 70 9.91 10.10 -29.64
CA ASN A 70 9.06 11.16 -29.10
C ASN A 70 7.63 10.68 -28.83
N ASN A 71 7.30 9.44 -29.22
CA ASN A 71 6.02 8.84 -28.94
C ASN A 71 6.05 8.13 -27.58
N ILE A 72 4.98 8.28 -26.81
CA ILE A 72 4.68 7.40 -25.69
C ILE A 72 3.56 6.48 -26.15
N VAL A 73 3.81 5.16 -26.07
CA VAL A 73 2.82 4.14 -26.42
C VAL A 73 2.20 3.58 -25.14
N ILE A 74 0.89 3.75 -24.99
CA ILE A 74 0.12 3.23 -23.86
C ILE A 74 -0.77 2.10 -24.39
N VAL A 75 -0.67 0.92 -23.78
CA VAL A 75 -1.47 -0.24 -24.18
C VAL A 75 -2.54 -0.48 -23.12
N GLU A 76 -3.78 -0.17 -23.47
CA GLU A 76 -4.94 -0.49 -22.64
C GLU A 76 -5.46 -1.88 -22.99
N ARG A 77 -5.63 -2.74 -21.98
CA ARG A 77 -6.16 -4.10 -22.14
C ARG A 77 -7.47 -4.21 -21.38
N SER A 78 -8.53 -4.59 -22.07
CA SER A 78 -9.87 -4.77 -21.50
C SER A 78 -10.00 -5.97 -20.56
N ASN A 79 -9.02 -6.89 -20.58
CA ASN A 79 -9.05 -8.09 -19.75
C ASN A 79 -7.94 -8.06 -18.69
N THR A 80 -8.31 -7.64 -17.48
CA THR A 80 -7.45 -7.72 -16.29
C THR A 80 -7.08 -9.17 -15.90
N ARG A 81 -7.71 -10.19 -16.52
CA ARG A 81 -7.39 -11.61 -16.26
C ARG A 81 -6.12 -12.11 -16.95
N THR A 82 -5.62 -11.45 -18.00
CA THR A 82 -4.41 -11.90 -18.73
C THR A 82 -3.15 -11.10 -18.39
N THR A 83 -3.29 -9.90 -17.81
CA THR A 83 -2.18 -9.20 -17.15
C THR A 83 -2.06 -9.70 -15.72
N LYS A 84 -1.13 -10.63 -15.49
CA LYS A 84 -0.86 -11.26 -14.18
C LYS A 84 -0.41 -10.29 -13.07
N THR A 85 -0.19 -9.02 -13.38
CA THR A 85 0.36 -8.02 -12.46
C THR A 85 -0.60 -6.86 -12.34
N MET A 86 -1.27 -6.75 -11.19
CA MET A 86 -1.81 -5.47 -10.72
C MET A 86 -0.67 -4.43 -10.74
N CYS A 87 -0.99 -3.14 -10.75
CA CYS A 87 0.05 -2.14 -10.52
C CYS A 87 0.75 -2.47 -9.19
N PHE A 88 2.09 -2.43 -9.12
CA PHE A 88 2.83 -2.78 -7.89
C PHE A 88 2.28 -2.05 -6.64
N ASN A 89 1.83 -0.81 -6.79
CA ASN A 89 1.25 -0.04 -5.68
C ASN A 89 -0.15 -0.55 -5.28
N GLU A 90 -0.94 -1.07 -6.22
CA GLU A 90 -2.23 -1.69 -5.94
C GLU A 90 -2.03 -3.05 -5.26
N GLU A 91 -1.09 -3.86 -5.74
CA GLU A 91 -0.73 -5.14 -5.12
C GLU A 91 -0.19 -4.94 -3.69
N LEU A 92 0.66 -3.93 -3.50
CA LEU A 92 1.17 -3.55 -2.18
C LEU A 92 0.05 -3.07 -1.26
N ARG A 93 -0.87 -2.25 -1.76
CA ARG A 93 -2.02 -1.78 -0.99
C ARG A 93 -2.91 -2.94 -0.57
N ASP A 94 -3.24 -3.82 -1.52
CA ASP A 94 -4.03 -5.03 -1.27
C ASP A 94 -3.38 -5.93 -0.22
N ALA A 95 -2.07 -6.13 -0.30
CA ALA A 95 -1.32 -6.89 0.67
C ALA A 95 -1.36 -6.26 2.07
N ILE A 96 -1.26 -4.94 2.18
CA ILE A 96 -1.38 -4.22 3.46
C ILE A 96 -2.78 -4.37 4.04
N ASP A 97 -3.82 -4.19 3.22
CA ASP A 97 -5.22 -4.33 3.65
C ASP A 97 -5.49 -5.76 4.17
N ASP A 98 -5.02 -6.78 3.44
CA ASP A 98 -5.10 -8.19 3.83
C ASP A 98 -4.41 -8.46 5.20
N LEU A 99 -3.24 -7.86 5.45
CA LEU A 99 -2.52 -8.00 6.74
C LEU A 99 -3.21 -7.26 7.88
N CYS A 100 -3.81 -6.09 7.61
CA CYS A 100 -4.60 -5.35 8.59
C CYS A 100 -5.83 -6.15 9.03
N ASP A 101 -6.48 -6.88 8.12
CA ASP A 101 -7.59 -7.79 8.45
C ASP A 101 -7.14 -8.92 9.39
N ILE A 102 -5.98 -9.53 9.11
CA ILE A 102 -5.40 -10.59 9.95
C ILE A 102 -5.07 -10.03 11.35
N LEU A 103 -4.46 -8.85 11.41
CA LEU A 103 -4.15 -8.19 12.68
C LEU A 103 -5.42 -7.83 13.46
N SER A 104 -6.49 -7.37 12.80
CA SER A 104 -7.80 -7.15 13.45
C SER A 104 -8.34 -8.45 14.07
N LYS A 105 -8.33 -9.56 13.32
CA LYS A 105 -8.77 -10.86 13.85
C LYS A 105 -7.93 -11.32 15.05
N TRP A 106 -6.63 -11.06 15.04
CA TRP A 106 -5.76 -11.35 16.17
C TRP A 106 -6.05 -10.45 17.38
N ASN A 107 -6.26 -9.16 17.15
CA ASN A 107 -6.66 -8.19 18.17
C ASN A 107 -7.96 -8.58 18.88
N ASP A 108 -8.96 -9.06 18.12
CA ASP A 108 -10.23 -9.53 18.70
C ASP A 108 -10.02 -10.76 19.61
N ARG A 109 -9.16 -11.70 19.18
CA ARG A 109 -8.79 -12.86 20.02
C ARG A 109 -8.04 -12.45 21.28
N LEU A 110 -7.10 -11.50 21.17
CA LEU A 110 -6.36 -10.97 22.31
C LEU A 110 -7.32 -10.33 23.31
N LEU A 111 -8.21 -9.44 22.85
CA LEU A 111 -9.18 -8.76 23.69
C LEU A 111 -10.11 -9.75 24.40
N SER A 112 -10.65 -10.72 23.65
CA SER A 112 -11.51 -11.76 24.20
C SER A 112 -10.80 -12.57 25.28
N LYS A 113 -9.56 -13.02 25.04
CA LYS A 113 -8.77 -13.78 26.03
C LYS A 113 -8.34 -12.94 27.23
N TYR A 114 -8.04 -11.67 27.03
CA TYR A 114 -7.72 -10.77 28.12
C TYR A 114 -8.92 -10.63 29.07
N ASN A 115 -10.12 -10.41 28.52
CA ASN A 115 -11.35 -10.20 29.27
C ASN A 115 -11.94 -11.47 29.93
N GLU A 116 -11.40 -12.67 29.64
CA GLU A 116 -11.86 -13.93 30.29
C GLU A 116 -11.55 -13.99 31.79
N ASP A 117 -10.55 -13.25 32.26
CA ASP A 117 -10.14 -13.28 33.67
C ASP A 117 -10.80 -12.15 34.46
N PRO A 118 -11.68 -12.47 35.43
CA PRO A 118 -12.51 -11.51 36.15
C PRO A 118 -11.72 -10.67 37.18
N LYS A 119 -10.43 -10.95 37.40
CA LYS A 119 -9.61 -10.26 38.41
C LYS A 119 -9.07 -8.92 37.95
N VAL A 120 -9.25 -8.55 36.69
CA VAL A 120 -8.80 -7.26 36.14
C VAL A 120 -9.95 -6.54 35.41
N PRO A 121 -9.86 -5.22 35.21
CA PRO A 121 -10.84 -4.48 34.43
C PRO A 121 -10.95 -5.03 33.00
N CYS A 122 -12.18 -5.21 32.52
CA CYS A 122 -12.46 -5.54 31.13
C CYS A 122 -12.37 -4.30 30.25
N PHE A 123 -11.97 -4.49 28.99
CA PHE A 123 -11.93 -3.45 27.98
C PHE A 123 -12.96 -3.73 26.87
N ASN A 124 -13.62 -2.69 26.37
CA ASN A 124 -14.64 -2.84 25.33
C ASN A 124 -14.04 -2.96 23.92
N ASN A 125 -12.84 -2.45 23.71
CA ASN A 125 -12.15 -2.50 22.42
C ASN A 125 -10.63 -2.62 22.62
N ILE A 126 -9.95 -3.05 21.56
CA ILE A 126 -8.50 -3.28 21.60
C ILE A 126 -7.68 -2.00 21.76
N LYS A 127 -8.22 -0.86 21.29
CA LYS A 127 -7.51 0.41 21.37
C LYS A 127 -7.33 0.81 22.83
N ASP A 128 -8.40 0.80 23.61
CA ASP A 128 -8.36 1.14 25.03
C ASP A 128 -7.46 0.18 25.81
N LEU A 129 -7.47 -1.11 25.46
CA LEU A 129 -6.59 -2.11 26.08
C LEU A 129 -5.10 -1.79 25.82
N LEU A 130 -4.74 -1.47 24.58
CA LEU A 130 -3.36 -1.19 24.18
C LEU A 130 -2.89 0.24 24.53
N GLU A 131 -3.81 1.16 24.84
CA GLU A 131 -3.49 2.52 25.28
C GLU A 131 -3.44 2.65 26.82
N SER A 132 -3.70 1.57 27.56
CA SER A 132 -3.63 1.56 29.01
C SER A 132 -2.22 1.93 29.51
N THR A 133 -2.15 2.78 30.53
CA THR A 133 -0.90 3.14 31.22
C THR A 133 -0.61 2.27 32.44
N ASP A 134 -1.47 1.30 32.74
CA ASP A 134 -1.33 0.40 33.87
C ASP A 134 -0.37 -0.76 33.54
N ASN A 135 0.74 -0.87 34.29
CA ASN A 135 1.72 -1.93 34.10
C ASN A 135 1.13 -3.33 34.31
N THR A 136 0.17 -3.49 35.22
CA THR A 136 -0.47 -4.79 35.47
C THR A 136 -1.31 -5.24 34.28
N VAL A 137 -1.92 -4.30 33.57
CA VAL A 137 -2.62 -4.54 32.30
C VAL A 137 -1.62 -5.00 31.23
N TRP A 138 -0.49 -4.30 31.09
CA TRP A 138 0.56 -4.68 30.13
C TRP A 138 1.19 -6.04 30.40
N GLU A 139 1.51 -6.37 31.65
CA GLU A 139 2.01 -7.69 32.03
C GLU A 139 1.02 -8.81 31.64
N LYS A 140 -0.27 -8.56 31.80
CA LYS A 140 -1.30 -9.51 31.41
C LYS A 140 -1.46 -9.58 29.89
N ILE A 141 -1.40 -8.47 29.17
CA ILE A 141 -1.38 -8.45 27.70
C ILE A 141 -0.23 -9.32 27.20
N GLU A 142 0.99 -9.14 27.72
CA GLU A 142 2.17 -9.91 27.32
C GLU A 142 1.96 -11.42 27.60
N LYS A 143 1.52 -11.78 28.81
CA LYS A 143 1.22 -13.18 29.16
C LYS A 143 0.18 -13.79 28.22
N THR A 144 -0.86 -13.02 27.86
CA THR A 144 -1.95 -13.49 26.99
C THR A 144 -1.47 -13.65 25.55
N ALA A 145 -0.75 -12.66 25.03
CA ALA A 145 -0.19 -12.67 23.69
C ALA A 145 0.84 -13.78 23.50
N LYS A 146 1.67 -14.04 24.52
CA LYS A 146 2.63 -15.15 24.54
C LYS A 146 1.93 -16.50 24.47
N LYS A 147 0.81 -16.69 25.19
CA LYS A 147 -0.01 -17.91 25.12
C LYS A 147 -0.71 -18.08 23.77
N LEU A 148 -1.18 -16.99 23.17
CA LEU A 148 -1.94 -17.01 21.92
C LEU A 148 -1.07 -17.32 20.69
N GLY A 149 0.18 -16.86 20.66
CA GLY A 149 1.04 -17.03 19.50
C GLY A 149 2.51 -16.68 19.72
N GLY A 150 2.96 -16.56 20.96
CA GLY A 150 4.34 -16.22 21.29
C GLY A 150 4.74 -14.79 20.92
N LEU A 151 3.79 -13.85 20.86
CA LEU A 151 4.10 -12.44 20.58
C LEU A 151 4.70 -11.73 21.79
N THR A 152 5.67 -10.87 21.52
CA THR A 152 6.34 -9.98 22.48
C THR A 152 5.70 -8.59 22.50
N ASP A 153 5.94 -7.83 23.56
CA ASP A 153 5.57 -6.42 23.69
C ASP A 153 6.01 -5.58 22.47
N LYS A 154 7.27 -5.71 22.06
CA LYS A 154 7.86 -4.97 20.93
C LYS A 154 7.16 -5.30 19.62
N GLU A 155 6.78 -6.55 19.41
CA GLU A 155 6.03 -6.98 18.22
C GLU A 155 4.62 -6.38 18.23
N ILE A 156 3.93 -6.39 19.37
CA ILE A 156 2.59 -5.80 19.52
C ILE A 156 2.64 -4.30 19.24
N SER A 157 3.58 -3.56 19.85
CA SER A 157 3.74 -2.12 19.61
C SER A 157 4.07 -1.81 18.15
N ALA A 158 4.98 -2.58 17.53
CA ALA A 158 5.35 -2.38 16.13
C ALA A 158 4.18 -2.62 15.16
N MET A 159 3.36 -3.64 15.42
CA MET A 159 2.15 -3.91 14.64
C MET A 159 1.06 -2.86 14.86
N GLY A 160 0.92 -2.33 16.08
CA GLY A 160 0.02 -1.22 16.38
C GLY A 160 0.36 0.02 15.54
N LEU A 161 1.64 0.39 15.50
CA LEU A 161 2.13 1.50 14.66
C LEU A 161 1.89 1.24 13.17
N PHE A 162 2.13 0.01 12.71
CA PHE A 162 1.85 -0.39 11.33
C PHE A 162 0.38 -0.20 10.96
N LYS A 163 -0.55 -0.63 11.81
CA LYS A 163 -1.99 -0.47 11.60
C LYS A 163 -2.42 1.00 11.61
N LEU A 164 -1.94 1.80 12.57
CA LEU A 164 -2.25 3.22 12.65
C LEU A 164 -1.81 3.99 11.39
N ALA A 165 -0.63 3.68 10.85
CA ALA A 165 -0.13 4.31 9.63
C ALA A 165 -0.91 3.91 8.36
N ARG A 166 -1.81 2.92 8.43
CA ARG A 166 -2.45 2.28 7.28
C ARG A 166 -3.98 2.13 7.39
N ASN A 167 -4.62 2.61 8.47
CA ASN A 167 -6.06 2.58 8.74
C ASN A 167 -6.95 3.42 7.78
N ARG A 168 -6.71 3.38 6.47
CA ARG A 168 -7.60 3.92 5.42
C ARG A 168 -8.13 2.83 4.47
N GLY A 169 -7.90 1.56 4.79
CA GLY A 169 -8.29 0.41 3.97
C GLY A 169 -9.70 -0.11 4.28
N VAL A 170 -10.38 -0.63 3.26
CA VAL A 170 -11.67 -1.32 3.40
C VAL A 170 -11.38 -2.77 3.79
N HIS A 171 -11.85 -3.19 4.97
CA HIS A 171 -11.72 -4.57 5.44
C HIS A 171 -12.45 -5.52 4.47
N LYS A 172 -11.73 -6.46 3.87
CA LYS A 172 -12.30 -7.41 2.89
C LYS A 172 -13.04 -8.55 3.60
N GLY A 173 -12.75 -8.79 4.88
CA GLY A 173 -13.47 -9.74 5.75
C GLY A 173 -13.19 -11.23 5.45
N ALA A 174 -12.68 -11.55 4.27
CA ALA A 174 -12.33 -12.90 3.87
C ALA A 174 -11.17 -13.48 4.71
N THR A 175 -11.22 -14.78 5.00
CA THR A 175 -10.10 -15.48 5.64
C THR A 175 -9.17 -16.00 4.56
N LEU A 176 -7.95 -15.48 4.52
CA LEU A 176 -6.93 -15.88 3.56
C LEU A 176 -6.33 -17.26 3.92
N PRO A 177 -6.01 -18.13 2.97
CA PRO A 177 -5.16 -19.29 3.22
C PRO A 177 -3.78 -18.87 3.74
N ARG A 178 -3.15 -19.67 4.61
CA ARG A 178 -1.84 -19.34 5.21
C ARG A 178 -0.78 -18.97 4.17
N LYS A 179 -0.70 -19.75 3.09
CA LYS A 179 0.26 -19.53 2.01
C LYS A 179 0.11 -18.14 1.39
N ILE A 180 -1.13 -17.76 1.07
CA ILE A 180 -1.44 -16.46 0.47
C ILE A 180 -1.13 -15.34 1.46
N ALA A 181 -1.47 -15.52 2.74
CA ALA A 181 -1.16 -14.52 3.78
C ALA A 181 0.37 -14.29 3.93
N LEU A 182 1.18 -15.34 3.81
CA LEU A 182 2.64 -15.21 3.82
C LEU A 182 3.17 -14.51 2.55
N GLU A 183 2.60 -14.80 1.38
CA GLU A 183 2.93 -14.07 0.15
C GLU A 183 2.59 -12.57 0.28
N ARG A 184 1.44 -12.22 0.87
CA ARG A 184 1.08 -10.83 1.20
C ARG A 184 2.07 -10.18 2.16
N LEU A 185 2.50 -10.91 3.18
CA LEU A 185 3.52 -10.43 4.12
C LEU A 185 4.83 -10.08 3.42
N ASP A 186 5.27 -10.91 2.47
CA ASP A 186 6.50 -10.64 1.72
C ASP A 186 6.38 -9.41 0.82
N ILE A 187 5.24 -9.24 0.13
CA ILE A 187 4.96 -8.04 -0.67
C ILE A 187 5.00 -6.77 0.20
N ALA A 188 4.32 -6.78 1.35
CA ALA A 188 4.24 -5.62 2.24
C ALA A 188 5.51 -5.37 3.05
N SER A 189 6.44 -6.34 3.11
CA SER A 189 7.63 -6.29 3.98
C SER A 189 8.52 -5.07 3.75
N THR A 190 8.53 -4.53 2.53
CA THR A 190 9.28 -3.32 2.16
C THR A 190 8.83 -2.05 2.88
N THR A 191 7.67 -2.08 3.54
CA THR A 191 7.04 -0.92 4.17
C THR A 191 6.94 -1.00 5.70
N MET A 192 7.52 -2.03 6.32
CA MET A 192 7.42 -2.28 7.75
C MET A 192 8.77 -2.65 8.37
N SER A 193 8.88 -2.55 9.70
CA SER A 193 10.09 -2.97 10.40
C SER A 193 10.20 -4.51 10.45
N PRO A 194 11.43 -5.05 10.62
CA PRO A 194 11.62 -6.49 10.81
C PRO A 194 10.83 -7.06 11.99
N ILE A 195 10.72 -6.28 13.08
CA ILE A 195 9.94 -6.64 14.28
C ILE A 195 8.46 -6.75 13.94
N CYS A 196 7.91 -5.80 13.18
CA CYS A 196 6.52 -5.86 12.70
C CYS A 196 6.29 -7.08 11.81
N LYS A 197 7.21 -7.37 10.88
CA LYS A 197 7.13 -8.55 10.00
C LYS A 197 7.07 -9.84 10.81
N GLN A 198 7.90 -9.95 11.85
CA GLN A 198 7.93 -11.12 12.73
C GLN A 198 6.63 -11.29 13.53
N GLY A 199 6.11 -10.20 14.10
CA GLY A 199 4.81 -10.19 14.79
C GLY A 199 3.66 -10.63 13.87
N LEU A 200 3.58 -10.06 12.67
CA LEU A 200 2.53 -10.41 11.70
C LEU A 200 2.63 -11.86 11.24
N LYS A 201 3.84 -12.40 11.08
CA LYS A 201 4.04 -13.83 10.79
C LYS A 201 3.42 -14.71 11.88
N LYS A 202 3.65 -14.40 13.16
CA LYS A 202 3.03 -15.12 14.28
C LYS A 202 1.51 -15.00 14.27
N CYS A 203 0.97 -13.82 13.99
CA CYS A 203 -0.48 -13.64 13.82
C CYS A 203 -1.05 -14.53 12.70
N ILE A 204 -0.38 -14.60 11.54
CA ILE A 204 -0.79 -15.46 10.42
C ILE A 204 -0.84 -16.92 10.85
N GLU A 205 0.15 -17.40 11.61
CA GLU A 205 0.22 -18.78 12.08
C GLU A 205 -0.95 -19.14 13.02
N VAL A 206 -1.43 -18.17 13.79
CA VAL A 206 -2.55 -18.33 14.74
C VAL A 206 -3.91 -18.20 14.05
N ILE A 207 -4.07 -17.25 13.14
CA ILE A 207 -5.35 -16.95 12.50
C ILE A 207 -5.63 -17.89 11.32
N ASN A 208 -4.60 -18.22 10.54
CA ASN A 208 -4.73 -18.96 9.29
C ASN A 208 -4.15 -20.38 9.42
N TYR A 209 -4.65 -21.14 10.40
CA TYR A 209 -4.15 -22.50 10.70
C TYR A 209 -4.53 -23.57 9.66
N LYS A 210 -5.30 -23.23 8.62
CA LYS A 210 -5.70 -24.14 7.53
C LYS A 210 -4.91 -23.87 6.25
#